data_AF-A0A920CA49-F1
#
_entry.id   AF-A0A920CA49-F1
#
_cell.length_a   1.000
_cell.length_b   1.000
_cell.length_c   1.000
_cell.angle_alpha   90.00
_cell.angle_beta   90.00
_cell.angle_gamma   90.00
#
_symmetry.space_group_name_H-M   'P 1'
#
loop_
_entity.id
_entity.type
_entity.pdbx_description
1 polymer ?
#
loop_
_entity_poly.entity_id
_entity_poly.type
_entity_poly.pdbx_seq_one_letter_code
_entity_poly.pdbx_strand_id
1 'polypeptide(L)'
;MAYTRGNLAVKEQAQTKRTSPGYREKTMVVTRRTQLPIKEKLLYLFTIVVCVMIASLIIWQNANIYGLNKQYQKIDKSIKASKQEISRLTVEKQQLEVGIRDKAKQMGFEEPADGQVINVERSPISAKGGDAANGSADKK
;
A
#
# COMPACT_ATOMS: atom_id res chain seq x y z
N MET A 1 85.48 -51.13 68.15
CA MET A 1 84.91 -51.54 69.45
C MET A 1 83.43 -51.19 69.46
N ALA A 2 82.55 -52.20 69.55
CA ALA A 2 81.30 -52.09 70.30
C ALA A 2 81.66 -51.73 71.75
N TYR A 3 80.92 -50.97 72.55
CA TYR A 3 79.56 -51.10 73.07
C TYR A 3 79.10 -49.66 73.42
N THR A 4 77.83 -49.28 73.53
CA THR A 4 76.78 -49.85 74.39
C THR A 4 75.47 -49.17 74.00
N ARG A 5 74.40 -49.95 73.86
CA ARG A 5 73.06 -49.45 73.57
C ARG A 5 72.43 -48.89 74.84
N GLY A 6 71.77 -47.75 74.74
CA GLY A 6 70.74 -47.32 75.68
C GLY A 6 69.46 -47.09 74.89
N ASN A 7 68.35 -47.68 75.33
CA ASN A 7 67.03 -47.54 74.73
C ASN A 7 66.67 -46.05 74.53
N LEU A 8 66.82 -45.54 73.31
CA LEU A 8 66.05 -44.39 72.83
C LEU A 8 64.98 -44.93 71.91
N ALA A 9 63.80 -45.16 72.50
CA ALA A 9 62.55 -45.19 71.78
C ALA A 9 62.38 -43.87 71.00
N VAL A 10 61.64 -43.95 69.90
CA VAL A 10 61.29 -42.84 68.99
C VAL A 10 62.36 -42.53 67.94
N LYS A 11 62.45 -43.39 66.91
CA LYS A 11 62.75 -42.90 65.56
C LYS A 11 61.49 -42.20 65.05
N GLU A 12 61.53 -40.87 65.11
CA GLU A 12 60.84 -39.88 64.28
C GLU A 12 59.79 -40.44 63.28
N GLN A 13 58.59 -40.76 63.76
CA GLN A 13 57.39 -40.82 62.88
C GLN A 13 56.81 -39.42 62.62
N ALA A 14 57.60 -38.36 62.77
CA ALA A 14 57.16 -36.97 62.62
C ALA A 14 57.43 -36.37 61.22
N GLN A 15 57.90 -37.15 60.25
CA GLN A 15 58.14 -36.67 58.88
C GLN A 15 57.48 -37.51 57.78
N THR A 16 56.54 -38.40 58.14
CA THR A 16 55.64 -39.04 57.16
C THR A 16 54.21 -38.54 57.31
N LYS A 17 54.02 -37.25 57.61
CA LYS A 17 52.85 -36.52 57.10
C LYS A 17 53.27 -35.85 55.80
N ARG A 18 53.47 -36.68 54.76
CA ARG A 18 53.20 -36.18 53.42
C ARG A 18 51.71 -35.94 53.39
N THR A 19 51.33 -34.72 53.71
CA THR A 19 50.02 -34.15 53.41
C THR A 19 49.83 -34.37 51.92
N SER A 20 49.17 -35.49 51.58
CA SER A 20 48.58 -35.69 50.27
C SER A 20 47.84 -34.40 49.96
N PRO A 21 48.16 -33.68 48.87
CA PRO A 21 47.31 -32.60 48.44
C PRO A 21 45.97 -33.24 48.15
N GLY A 22 45.01 -33.03 49.06
CA GLY A 22 43.69 -33.63 48.98
C GLY A 22 43.17 -33.51 47.56
N TYR A 23 42.85 -34.65 46.96
CA TYR A 23 42.29 -34.72 45.63
C TYR A 23 41.02 -33.88 45.63
N ARG A 24 41.12 -32.66 45.12
CA ARG A 24 39.96 -31.81 44.87
C ARG A 24 39.31 -32.39 43.63
N GLU A 25 38.21 -33.12 43.82
CA GLU A 25 37.29 -33.45 42.76
C GLU A 25 36.83 -32.14 42.11
N LYS A 26 37.49 -31.77 41.02
CA LYS A 26 37.03 -30.69 40.16
C LYS A 26 35.90 -31.28 39.35
N THR A 27 34.66 -31.00 39.74
CA THR A 27 33.49 -31.29 38.92
C THR A 27 33.67 -30.56 37.60
N MET A 28 34.04 -31.30 36.56
CA MET A 28 34.18 -30.75 35.22
C MET A 28 32.78 -30.30 34.79
N VAL A 29 32.55 -28.98 34.74
CA VAL A 29 31.31 -28.46 34.19
C VAL A 29 31.34 -28.77 32.71
N VAL A 30 30.63 -29.84 32.32
CA VAL A 30 30.39 -30.16 30.92
C VAL A 30 29.49 -29.07 30.39
N THR A 31 30.08 -28.01 29.85
CA THR A 31 29.36 -27.03 29.04
C THR A 31 28.87 -27.78 27.80
N ARG A 32 27.60 -28.21 27.85
CA ARG A 32 26.92 -28.75 26.67
C ARG A 32 27.03 -27.70 25.58
N ARG A 33 27.37 -28.14 24.35
CA ARG A 33 27.51 -27.28 23.17
C ARG A 33 26.36 -26.29 23.13
N THR A 34 26.66 -25.03 23.43
CA THR A 34 25.68 -23.95 23.37
C THR A 34 25.22 -23.87 21.93
N GLN A 35 24.00 -24.33 21.71
CA GLN A 35 23.30 -24.18 20.44
C GLN A 35 23.37 -22.70 20.07
N LEU A 36 23.74 -22.40 18.81
CA LEU A 36 23.99 -21.07 18.27
C LEU A 36 23.01 -20.01 18.81
N PRO A 37 23.52 -18.80 19.14
CA PRO A 37 22.77 -17.77 19.83
C PRO A 37 21.43 -17.49 19.12
N ILE A 38 20.38 -17.31 19.91
CA ILE A 38 18.98 -17.20 19.45
C ILE A 38 18.80 -16.12 18.37
N LYS A 39 19.64 -15.08 18.40
CA LYS A 39 19.66 -13.98 17.43
C LYS A 39 19.96 -14.45 16.00
N GLU A 40 20.91 -15.37 15.83
CA GLU A 40 21.27 -15.89 14.50
C GLU A 40 20.13 -16.72 13.91
N LYS A 41 19.50 -17.57 14.73
CA LYS A 41 18.33 -18.38 14.32
C LYS A 41 17.14 -17.51 13.92
N LEU A 42 16.89 -16.41 14.62
CA LEU A 42 15.83 -15.46 14.29
C LEU A 42 16.09 -14.74 12.97
N LEU A 43 17.35 -14.35 12.70
CA LEU A 43 17.70 -13.69 11.45
C LEU A 43 17.47 -14.62 10.26
N TYR A 44 17.86 -15.90 10.37
CA TYR A 44 17.57 -16.89 9.32
C TYR A 44 16.07 -17.14 9.11
N LEU A 45 15.27 -17.16 10.18
CA LEU A 45 13.81 -17.33 10.05
C LEU A 45 13.19 -16.11 9.36
N PHE A 46 13.66 -14.90 9.70
CA PHE A 46 13.22 -13.67 9.07
C PHE A 46 13.54 -13.62 7.57
N THR A 47 14.74 -14.03 7.15
CA THR A 47 15.09 -14.03 5.71
C THR A 47 14.23 -15.00 4.91
N ILE A 48 13.88 -16.16 5.48
CA ILE A 48 12.94 -17.11 4.86
C ILE A 48 11.56 -16.46 4.69
N VAL A 49 11.05 -15.79 5.73
CA VAL A 49 9.75 -15.09 5.67
C VAL A 49 9.75 -14.00 4.60
N VAL A 50 10.81 -13.19 4.53
CA VAL A 50 10.95 -12.15 3.51
C VAL A 50 11.00 -12.77 2.11
N CYS A 51 11.70 -13.88 1.92
CA CYS A 51 11.76 -14.59 0.64
C CYS A 51 10.37 -15.08 0.18
N VAL A 52 9.61 -15.69 1.10
CA VAL A 52 8.25 -16.18 0.82
C VAL A 52 7.28 -15.02 0.53
N MET A 53 7.41 -13.90 1.25
CA MET A 53 6.64 -12.68 0.99
C MET A 53 6.88 -12.14 -0.42
N ILE A 54 8.15 -12.04 -0.85
CA ILE A 54 8.50 -11.58 -2.20
C ILE A 54 7.90 -12.52 -3.25
N ALA A 55 8.03 -13.84 -3.08
CA ALA A 55 7.43 -14.81 -4.00
C ALA A 55 5.90 -14.68 -4.07
N SER A 56 5.24 -14.47 -2.93
CA SER A 56 3.79 -14.30 -2.84
C SER A 56 3.32 -13.01 -3.53
N LEU A 57 4.06 -11.91 -3.38
CA LEU A 57 3.77 -10.64 -4.05
C LEU A 57 3.86 -10.77 -5.57
N ILE A 58 4.88 -11.46 -6.08
CA ILE A 58 5.03 -11.72 -7.52
C ILE A 58 3.83 -12.50 -8.04
N ILE A 59 3.39 -13.55 -7.34
CA ILE A 59 2.21 -14.34 -7.74
C ILE A 59 0.94 -13.48 -7.73
N TRP A 60 0.74 -12.67 -6.68
CA TRP A 60 -0.42 -11.79 -6.56
C TRP A 60 -0.46 -10.71 -7.66
N GLN A 61 0.68 -10.11 -7.99
CA GLN A 61 0.77 -9.13 -9.07
C GLN A 61 0.35 -9.72 -10.42
N ASN A 62 0.74 -10.98 -10.68
CA ASN A 62 0.32 -11.70 -11.88
C ASN A 62 -1.19 -12.00 -11.90
N ALA A 63 -1.81 -12.30 -10.74
CA ALA A 63 -3.25 -12.52 -10.67
C ALA A 63 -4.09 -11.26 -10.96
N ASN A 64 -3.63 -10.10 -10.47
CA ASN A 64 -4.33 -8.82 -10.68
C ASN A 64 -4.37 -8.38 -12.16
N ILE A 65 -3.36 -8.77 -12.95
CA ILE A 65 -3.25 -8.46 -14.39
C ILE A 65 -4.44 -9.01 -15.20
N TYR A 66 -5.03 -10.14 -14.78
CA TYR A 66 -6.16 -10.73 -15.50
C TYR A 66 -7.46 -9.95 -15.30
N GLY A 67 -7.66 -9.35 -14.12
CA GLY A 67 -8.81 -8.48 -13.86
C GLY A 67 -8.75 -7.19 -14.67
N LEU A 68 -7.54 -6.61 -14.78
CA LEU A 68 -7.29 -5.38 -15.53
C LEU A 68 -7.58 -5.54 -17.02
N ASN A 69 -7.16 -6.65 -17.64
CA ASN A 69 -7.38 -6.85 -19.09
C ASN A 69 -8.88 -6.92 -19.44
N LYS A 70 -9.71 -7.52 -18.57
CA LYS A 70 -11.17 -7.56 -18.75
C LYS A 70 -11.81 -6.18 -18.58
N GLN A 71 -11.29 -5.37 -17.66
CA GLN A 71 -11.73 -3.97 -17.48
C GLN A 71 -11.37 -3.13 -18.71
N TYR A 72 -10.16 -3.27 -19.25
CA TYR A 72 -9.75 -2.60 -20.49
C TYR A 72 -10.71 -2.91 -21.65
N GLN A 73 -11.05 -4.19 -21.87
CA GLN A 73 -12.00 -4.54 -22.93
C GLN A 73 -13.40 -3.97 -22.71
N LYS A 74 -13.86 -3.86 -21.45
CA LYS A 74 -15.17 -3.26 -21.14
C LYS A 74 -15.15 -1.76 -21.41
N ILE A 75 -14.08 -1.08 -20.98
CA ILE A 75 -13.87 0.36 -21.18
C ILE A 75 -13.76 0.69 -22.67
N ASP A 76 -13.02 -0.09 -23.45
CA ASP A 76 -12.92 0.09 -24.90
C ASP A 76 -14.26 -0.07 -25.61
N LYS A 77 -15.08 -1.05 -25.19
CA LYS A 77 -16.43 -1.22 -25.73
C LYS A 77 -17.31 0.00 -25.40
N SER A 78 -17.26 0.52 -24.18
CA SER A 78 -18.01 1.73 -23.83
C SER A 78 -17.54 2.96 -24.61
N ILE A 79 -16.22 3.14 -24.79
CA ILE A 79 -15.66 4.26 -25.57
C ILE A 79 -16.13 4.18 -27.03
N LYS A 80 -16.14 2.98 -27.62
CA LYS A 80 -16.64 2.78 -28.99
C LYS A 80 -18.12 3.11 -29.11
N ALA A 81 -18.96 2.67 -28.15
CA ALA A 81 -20.38 2.99 -28.14
C ALA A 81 -20.62 4.51 -28.03
N SER A 82 -19.96 5.18 -27.08
CA SER A 82 -20.08 6.64 -26.92
C SER A 82 -19.58 7.41 -28.15
N LYS A 83 -18.50 6.97 -28.81
CA LYS A 83 -18.06 7.59 -30.07
C LYS A 83 -19.10 7.44 -31.19
N GLN A 84 -19.77 6.30 -31.28
CA GLN A 84 -20.84 6.09 -32.25
C GLN A 84 -22.03 7.02 -31.97
N GLU A 85 -22.44 7.16 -30.71
CA GLU A 85 -23.50 8.09 -30.32
C GLU A 85 -23.14 9.54 -30.65
N ILE A 86 -21.92 9.97 -30.32
CA ILE A 86 -21.42 11.30 -30.68
C ILE A 86 -21.48 11.49 -32.19
N SER A 87 -21.01 10.51 -32.98
CA SER A 87 -21.03 10.62 -34.45
C SER A 87 -22.45 10.76 -35.00
N ARG A 88 -23.43 10.02 -34.45
CA ARG A 88 -24.84 10.12 -34.84
C ARG A 88 -25.39 11.50 -34.50
N LEU A 89 -25.17 11.97 -33.28
CA LEU A 89 -25.62 13.28 -32.83
C LEU A 89 -24.99 14.41 -33.66
N THR A 90 -23.71 14.30 -34.04
CA THR A 90 -23.08 15.30 -34.92
C THR A 90 -23.70 15.32 -36.32
N VAL A 91 -24.04 14.15 -36.87
CA VAL A 91 -24.72 14.07 -38.17
C VAL A 91 -26.14 14.61 -38.09
N GLU A 92 -26.90 14.25 -37.05
CA GLU A 92 -28.25 14.80 -36.81
C GLU A 92 -28.21 16.32 -36.64
N LYS A 93 -27.23 16.85 -35.89
CA LYS A 93 -27.02 18.30 -35.76
C LYS A 93 -26.77 18.97 -37.10
N GLN A 94 -25.87 18.42 -37.92
CA GLN A 94 -25.58 18.95 -39.26
C GLN A 94 -26.82 18.88 -40.17
N GLN A 95 -27.57 17.78 -40.13
CA GLN A 95 -28.82 17.65 -40.89
C GLN A 95 -29.88 18.66 -40.44
N LEU A 96 -29.99 18.90 -39.13
CA LEU A 96 -30.89 19.92 -38.60
C LEU A 96 -30.43 21.32 -39.01
N GLU A 97 -29.13 21.65 -38.93
CA GLU A 97 -28.61 22.95 -39.34
C GLU A 97 -28.88 23.26 -40.81
N VAL A 98 -28.69 22.27 -41.69
CA VAL A 98 -29.02 22.40 -43.12
C VAL A 98 -30.54 22.52 -43.30
N GLY A 99 -31.32 21.67 -42.64
CA GLY A 99 -32.78 21.62 -42.77
C GLY A 99 -33.52 22.82 -42.16
N ILE A 100 -32.90 23.57 -41.23
CA ILE A 100 -33.50 24.77 -40.64
C ILE A 100 -33.70 25.85 -41.71
N ARG A 101 -32.74 26.03 -42.63
CA ARG A 101 -32.87 27.02 -43.71
C ARG A 101 -34.00 26.66 -44.68
N ASP A 102 -34.11 25.38 -45.05
CA ASP A 102 -35.15 24.92 -45.96
C ASP A 102 -36.53 24.97 -45.31
N LYS A 103 -36.65 24.57 -44.04
CA LYS A 103 -37.90 24.68 -43.27
C LYS A 103 -38.30 26.15 -43.02
N ALA A 104 -37.34 27.03 -42.74
CA ALA A 104 -37.60 28.46 -42.56
C ALA A 104 -38.19 29.08 -43.83
N LYS A 105 -37.61 28.77 -45.01
CA LYS A 105 -38.14 29.20 -46.31
C LYS A 105 -39.54 28.65 -46.59
N GLN A 106 -39.80 27.39 -46.26
CA GLN A 106 -41.15 26.79 -46.41
C GLN A 106 -42.20 27.43 -45.49
N MET A 107 -41.80 27.91 -44.31
CA MET A 107 -42.67 28.60 -43.36
C MET A 107 -42.79 30.11 -43.64
N GLY A 108 -42.23 30.61 -44.75
CA GLY A 108 -42.32 32.01 -45.16
C GLY A 108 -41.38 32.96 -44.43
N PHE A 109 -40.36 32.45 -43.75
CA PHE A 109 -39.33 33.25 -43.09
C PHE A 109 -38.14 33.44 -44.04
N GLU A 110 -37.80 34.69 -44.35
CA GLU A 110 -36.62 35.04 -45.15
C GLU A 110 -35.42 35.40 -44.27
N GLU A 111 -34.22 35.07 -44.74
CA GLU A 111 -32.97 35.45 -44.09
C GLU A 111 -32.84 36.98 -44.20
N PRO A 112 -32.65 37.72 -43.08
CA PRO A 112 -32.56 39.17 -43.13
C PRO A 112 -31.39 39.59 -44.02
N ALA A 113 -31.66 40.39 -45.04
CA ALA A 113 -30.64 40.94 -45.91
C ALA A 113 -29.59 41.70 -45.08
N ASP A 114 -28.32 41.51 -45.43
CA ASP A 114 -27.14 42.02 -44.71
C ASP A 114 -27.37 43.41 -44.10
N GLY A 115 -27.46 43.47 -42.76
CA GLY A 115 -27.44 44.72 -41.99
C GLY A 115 -28.69 45.07 -41.17
N GLN A 116 -29.76 44.27 -41.15
CA GLN A 116 -30.91 44.55 -40.29
C GLN A 116 -30.77 43.92 -38.90
N VAL A 117 -30.53 44.77 -37.89
CA VAL A 117 -30.55 44.41 -36.47
C VAL A 117 -31.97 44.06 -36.02
N ILE A 118 -32.21 42.78 -35.75
CA ILE A 118 -33.48 42.30 -35.19
C ILE A 118 -33.49 42.63 -33.69
N ASN A 119 -34.18 43.70 -33.31
CA ASN A 119 -34.45 44.00 -31.90
C ASN A 119 -35.62 43.13 -31.40
N VAL A 120 -35.30 42.14 -30.58
CA VAL A 120 -36.31 41.35 -29.85
C VAL A 120 -36.45 41.95 -28.44
N GLU A 121 -37.58 42.57 -28.16
CA GLU A 121 -37.91 43.03 -26.81
C GLU A 121 -38.07 41.83 -25.88
N ARG A 122 -37.22 41.72 -24.85
CA ARG A 122 -37.41 40.74 -23.78
C ARG A 122 -38.59 41.19 -22.93
N SER A 123 -39.76 40.59 -23.14
CA SER A 123 -40.83 40.68 -22.16
C SER A 123 -40.36 40.02 -20.85
N PRO A 124 -40.39 40.73 -19.70
CA PRO A 124 -39.97 40.15 -18.44
C PRO A 124 -40.97 39.08 -18.03
N ILE A 125 -40.53 37.83 -18.07
CA ILE A 125 -41.23 36.70 -17.46
C ILE A 125 -41.48 37.08 -16.00
N SER A 126 -42.76 37.23 -15.64
CA SER A 126 -43.20 37.59 -14.30
C SER A 126 -42.73 36.53 -13.31
N ALA A 127 -41.60 36.79 -12.65
CA ALA A 127 -41.09 35.99 -11.54
C ALA A 127 -41.95 36.30 -10.31
N LYS A 128 -42.96 35.48 -10.07
CA LYS A 128 -43.77 35.51 -8.86
C LYS A 128 -43.36 34.36 -7.94
N GLY A 129 -42.82 34.71 -6.78
CA GLY A 129 -42.47 33.82 -5.66
C GLY A 129 -40.98 33.44 -5.68
N GLY A 130 -40.17 33.71 -4.67
CA GLY A 130 -40.43 34.12 -3.29
C GLY A 130 -39.26 33.53 -2.49
N ASP A 131 -38.45 34.37 -1.87
CA ASP A 131 -38.08 34.22 -0.45
C ASP A 131 -37.09 35.30 -0.04
N ALA A 132 -37.48 35.95 1.05
CA ALA A 132 -36.82 37.10 1.63
C ALA A 132 -35.48 36.71 2.25
N ALA A 133 -34.45 37.47 1.89
CA ALA A 133 -33.28 37.66 2.72
C ALA A 133 -33.69 38.27 4.07
N ASN A 134 -33.33 37.63 5.18
CA ASN A 134 -33.23 38.27 6.48
C ASN A 134 -31.86 37.95 7.09
N GLY A 135 -31.15 38.98 7.55
CA GLY A 135 -29.94 38.85 8.37
C GLY A 135 -28.73 39.65 7.88
N SER A 136 -28.82 40.98 7.86
CA SER A 136 -27.65 41.86 7.79
C SER A 136 -26.86 41.81 9.11
N ALA A 137 -25.54 41.98 8.99
CA ALA A 137 -24.58 42.15 10.06
C ALA A 137 -24.87 43.33 11.02
N ASP A 138 -24.54 43.20 12.31
CA ASP A 138 -23.80 44.22 13.08
C ASP A 138 -23.38 43.75 14.50
N LYS A 139 -22.06 43.68 14.73
CA LYS A 139 -21.31 44.36 15.81
C LYS A 139 -21.79 44.29 17.28
N LYS A 140 -21.14 43.44 18.09
CA LYS A 140 -20.37 43.85 19.30
C LYS A 140 -19.50 42.71 19.83
#